data_AF-A0A7X7DEX9-F1
#
_entry.id   AF-A0A7X7DEX9-F1
#
_cell.length_a   1.000
_cell.length_b   1.000
_cell.length_c   1.000
_cell.angle_alpha   90.00
_cell.angle_beta   90.00
_cell.angle_gamma   90.00
#
_symmetry.space_group_name_H-M   'P 1'
#
loop_
_entity.id
_entity.type
_entity.pdbx_description
1 polymer ?
#
loop_
_entity_poly.entity_id
_entity_poly.type
_entity_poly.pdbx_seq_one_letter_code
_entity_poly.pdbx_strand_id
1 'polypeptide(L)'
;MSKTYQIHVFGKPGCDKCHTLNGRLDDLLQEAEWADFEKLYHDLETENGLVEFCEAECLNPQRVPGFYISKANPATGEQEPLPNPQPGSAEAPGGASALYTWLGLQTDYSGAGRGVITPRMIEAVLRQAKAL
;
A
#
# COMPACT_ATOMS: atom_id res chain seq x y z
N MET A 1 -18.11 -10.28 2.45
CA MET A 1 -17.56 -9.89 3.76
C MET A 1 -16.20 -9.29 3.47
N SER A 2 -15.96 -8.07 3.92
CA SER A 2 -14.62 -7.46 3.84
C SER A 2 -13.65 -8.29 4.66
N LYS A 3 -12.42 -8.40 4.17
CA LYS A 3 -11.36 -9.09 4.92
C LYS A 3 -10.86 -8.21 6.06
N THR A 4 -10.05 -8.78 6.95
CA THR A 4 -9.52 -8.07 8.12
C THR A 4 -8.65 -6.88 7.73
N TYR A 5 -7.89 -7.00 6.63
CA TYR A 5 -7.00 -5.97 6.16
C TYR A 5 -7.32 -5.59 4.71
N GLN A 6 -7.25 -4.30 4.39
CA GLN A 6 -7.37 -3.82 3.00
C GLN A 6 -6.10 -3.11 2.57
N ILE A 7 -5.65 -3.41 1.36
CA ILE A 7 -4.50 -2.78 0.70
C ILE A 7 -5.06 -1.77 -0.30
N HIS A 8 -5.00 -0.49 0.04
CA HIS A 8 -5.48 0.62 -0.79
C HIS A 8 -4.37 1.00 -1.78
N VAL A 9 -4.47 0.53 -3.02
CA VAL A 9 -3.47 0.71 -4.08
C VAL A 9 -3.89 1.86 -4.99
N PHE A 10 -2.99 2.82 -5.20
CA PHE A 10 -3.21 3.97 -6.06
C PHE A 10 -2.36 3.86 -7.32
N GLY A 11 -2.99 4.09 -8.47
CA GLY A 11 -2.30 4.04 -9.75
C GLY A 11 -3.06 4.79 -10.85
N LYS A 12 -2.52 4.70 -12.06
CA LYS A 12 -3.12 5.26 -13.28
C LYS A 12 -3.29 4.16 -14.32
N PRO A 13 -4.28 4.26 -15.22
CA PRO A 13 -4.40 3.35 -16.34
C PRO A 13 -3.19 3.47 -17.27
N GLY A 14 -2.84 2.38 -17.96
CA GLY A 14 -1.70 2.35 -18.89
C GLY A 14 -0.30 2.46 -18.24
N CYS A 15 -0.21 2.38 -16.92
CA CYS A 15 1.05 2.48 -16.18
C CYS A 15 1.70 1.09 -15.94
N ASP A 16 2.82 0.79 -16.59
CA ASP A 16 3.53 -0.49 -16.47
C ASP A 16 3.95 -0.82 -15.03
N LYS A 17 4.36 0.19 -14.26
CA LYS A 17 4.73 0.02 -12.85
C LYS A 17 3.52 -0.32 -11.99
N CYS A 18 2.37 0.27 -12.31
CA CYS A 18 1.11 0.02 -11.64
C CYS A 18 0.65 -1.41 -11.94
N HIS A 19 0.78 -1.87 -13.19
CA HIS A 19 0.53 -3.25 -13.56
C HIS A 19 1.45 -4.22 -12.81
N THR A 20 2.75 -3.92 -12.75
CA THR A 20 3.74 -4.72 -12.01
C THR A 20 3.43 -4.80 -10.52
N LEU A 21 3.12 -3.68 -9.86
CA LEU A 21 2.77 -3.66 -8.44
C LEU A 21 1.50 -4.49 -8.18
N ASN A 22 0.47 -4.30 -9.01
CA ASN A 22 -0.78 -5.05 -8.91
C ASN A 22 -0.56 -6.55 -9.06
N GLY A 23 0.19 -6.97 -10.09
CA GLY A 23 0.49 -8.39 -10.30
C GLY A 23 1.22 -9.01 -9.11
N ARG A 24 2.20 -8.30 -8.53
CA ARG A 24 2.91 -8.79 -7.33
C ARG A 24 2.01 -8.95 -6.11
N LEU A 25 1.09 -8.01 -5.92
CA LEU A 25 0.08 -8.12 -4.86
C LEU A 25 -0.86 -9.29 -5.15
N ASP A 26 -1.32 -9.44 -6.39
CA ASP A 26 -2.22 -10.53 -6.77
C ASP A 26 -1.57 -11.90 -6.57
N ASP A 27 -0.30 -12.06 -6.95
CA ASP A 27 0.46 -13.30 -6.76
C ASP A 27 0.61 -13.62 -5.26
N LEU A 28 1.00 -12.64 -4.43
CA LEU A 28 1.12 -12.82 -2.98
C LEU A 28 -0.23 -13.18 -2.34
N LEU A 29 -1.31 -12.48 -2.71
CA LEU A 29 -2.63 -12.69 -2.11
C LEU A 29 -3.28 -14.04 -2.46
N GLN A 30 -2.69 -14.84 -3.35
CA GLN A 30 -3.08 -16.22 -3.60
C GLN A 30 -2.59 -17.19 -2.50
N GLU A 31 -1.56 -16.82 -1.74
CA GLU A 31 -1.02 -17.69 -0.70
C GLU A 31 -1.91 -17.67 0.55
N ALA A 32 -2.12 -18.85 1.15
CA ALA A 32 -2.99 -19.00 2.31
C ALA A 32 -2.56 -18.15 3.51
N GLU A 33 -1.25 -17.85 3.65
CA GLU A 33 -0.78 -16.97 4.71
C GLU A 33 -1.31 -15.53 4.55
N TRP A 34 -1.67 -15.07 3.36
CA TRP A 34 -2.17 -13.71 3.11
C TRP A 34 -3.69 -13.65 2.93
N ALA A 35 -4.41 -14.73 3.30
CA ALA A 35 -5.85 -14.85 3.10
C ALA A 35 -6.69 -13.76 3.80
N ASP A 36 -6.16 -13.10 4.84
CA ASP A 36 -6.83 -12.03 5.58
C ASP A 36 -6.72 -10.64 4.92
N PHE A 37 -6.01 -10.53 3.79
CA PHE A 37 -5.83 -9.29 3.04
C PHE A 37 -6.68 -9.29 1.76
N GLU A 38 -7.32 -8.15 1.47
CA GLU A 38 -7.90 -7.85 0.16
C GLU A 38 -7.27 -6.60 -0.44
N LYS A 39 -7.27 -6.52 -1.78
CA LYS A 39 -6.73 -5.39 -2.53
C LYS A 39 -7.87 -4.51 -3.04
N LEU A 40 -7.79 -3.21 -2.81
CA LEU A 40 -8.65 -2.19 -3.39
C LEU A 40 -7.81 -1.30 -4.30
N TYR A 41 -8.20 -1.17 -5.57
CA TYR A 41 -7.49 -0.34 -6.54
C TYR A 41 -8.24 0.97 -6.77
N HIS A 42 -7.53 2.08 -6.59
CA HIS A 42 -7.99 3.44 -6.77
C HIS A 42 -7.34 4.03 -8.03
N ASP A 43 -8.16 4.28 -9.04
CA ASP A 43 -7.73 4.91 -10.29
C ASP A 43 -7.73 6.44 -10.14
N LEU A 44 -6.52 7.02 -10.18
CA LEU A 44 -6.29 8.46 -10.05
C LEU A 44 -6.78 9.29 -11.25
N GLU A 45 -7.25 8.67 -12.33
CA GLU A 45 -7.93 9.37 -13.42
C GLU A 45 -9.46 9.43 -13.24
N THR A 46 -9.98 8.82 -12.16
CA THR A 46 -11.39 8.89 -11.78
C THR A 46 -11.60 9.82 -10.59
N GLU A 47 -12.80 10.43 -10.50
CA GLU A 47 -13.17 11.29 -9.37
C GLU A 47 -13.04 10.55 -8.03
N ASN A 48 -13.60 9.34 -7.94
CA ASN A 48 -13.54 8.55 -6.71
C ASN A 48 -12.10 8.24 -6.28
N GLY A 49 -11.24 7.82 -7.22
CA GLY A 49 -9.84 7.53 -6.89
C GLY A 49 -9.04 8.78 -6.51
N LEU A 50 -9.38 9.96 -7.05
CA LEU A 50 -8.79 11.23 -6.63
C LEU A 50 -9.25 11.64 -5.23
N VAL A 51 -10.53 11.47 -4.89
CA VAL A 51 -11.04 11.74 -3.54
C VAL A 51 -10.32 10.86 -2.52
N GLU A 52 -10.29 9.54 -2.74
CA GLU A 52 -9.59 8.59 -1.86
C GLU A 52 -8.10 8.93 -1.73
N PHE A 53 -7.45 9.34 -2.82
CA PHE A 53 -6.05 9.75 -2.79
C PHE A 53 -5.83 11.02 -1.97
N CYS A 54 -6.72 12.00 -2.08
CA CYS A 54 -6.67 13.22 -1.29
C CYS A 54 -6.91 12.94 0.19
N GLU A 55 -7.90 12.11 0.52
CA GLU A 55 -8.23 11.72 1.90
C GLU A 55 -7.11 10.88 2.56
N ALA A 56 -6.35 10.13 1.77
CA ALA A 56 -5.23 9.35 2.29
C ALA A 56 -4.10 10.24 2.86
N GLU A 57 -3.96 11.49 2.41
CA GLU A 57 -3.01 12.52 2.88
C GLU A 57 -1.53 12.07 3.05
N CYS A 58 -1.11 10.97 2.43
CA CYS A 58 0.18 10.32 2.71
C CYS A 58 1.04 10.04 1.47
N LEU A 59 0.43 9.97 0.28
CA LEU A 59 1.08 9.57 -0.96
C LEU A 59 1.50 10.81 -1.76
N ASN A 60 2.72 10.80 -2.30
CA ASN A 60 3.16 11.84 -3.22
C ASN A 60 2.65 11.50 -4.65
N PRO A 61 1.91 12.40 -5.33
CA PRO A 61 1.42 12.16 -6.70
C PRO A 61 2.51 11.84 -7.72
N GLN A 62 3.75 12.30 -7.49
CA GLN A 62 4.91 12.02 -8.34
C GLN A 62 5.56 10.66 -8.05
N ARG A 63 5.11 9.97 -7.00
CA ARG A 63 5.64 8.67 -6.54
C ARG A 63 4.64 7.53 -6.68
N VAL A 64 3.58 7.72 -7.47
CA VAL A 64 2.65 6.65 -7.81
C VAL A 64 3.28 5.69 -8.84
N PRO A 65 3.00 4.38 -8.78
CA PRO A 65 2.04 3.72 -7.89
C PRO A 65 2.54 3.60 -6.44
N GLY A 66 1.58 3.44 -5.53
CA GLY A 66 1.84 3.21 -4.10
C GLY A 66 0.61 2.61 -3.42
N PHE A 67 0.74 2.22 -2.16
CA PHE A 67 -0.37 1.71 -1.37
C PHE A 67 -0.18 1.99 0.12
N TYR A 68 -1.29 1.95 0.87
CA TYR A 68 -1.27 1.83 2.33
C TYR A 68 -2.21 0.70 2.78
N ILE A 69 -2.13 0.33 4.05
CA ILE A 69 -2.94 -0.73 4.65
C ILE A 69 -3.91 -0.13 5.67
N SER A 70 -5.18 -0.55 5.58
CA SER A 70 -6.18 -0.36 6.64
C SER A 70 -6.52 -1.71 7.30
N LYS A 71 -7.05 -1.64 8.51
CA LYS A 71 -7.50 -2.79 9.29
C LYS A 71 -8.93 -2.54 9.77
N ALA A 72 -9.75 -3.58 9.74
CA ALA A 72 -11.10 -3.54 10.29
C ALA A 72 -11.03 -3.31 11.80
N ASN A 73 -11.68 -2.25 12.28
CA ASN A 73 -11.90 -2.02 13.69
C ASN A 73 -12.98 -3.00 14.19
N PRO A 74 -12.68 -3.89 15.16
CA PRO A 74 -13.64 -4.89 15.60
C PRO A 74 -14.86 -4.32 16.35
N ALA A 75 -14.77 -3.09 16.86
CA ALA A 75 -15.87 -2.44 17.59
C ALA A 75 -16.85 -1.73 16.65
N THR A 76 -16.36 -1.08 15.59
CA THR A 76 -17.18 -0.29 14.66
C THR A 76 -17.43 -1.01 13.33
N GLY A 77 -16.57 -1.97 12.97
CA GLY A 77 -16.55 -2.60 11.66
C GLY A 77 -15.93 -1.73 10.55
N GLU A 78 -15.50 -0.51 10.87
CA GLU A 78 -14.91 0.43 9.92
C GLU A 78 -13.46 0.08 9.59
N GLN A 79 -13.00 0.46 8.40
CA GLN A 79 -11.62 0.22 7.96
C GLN A 79 -10.77 1.43 8.30
N GLU A 80 -9.81 1.26 9.22
CA GLU A 80 -8.97 2.35 9.72
C GLU A 80 -7.53 2.19 9.20
N PRO A 81 -6.91 3.23 8.61
CA PRO A 81 -5.51 3.19 8.19
C PRO A 81 -4.57 2.83 9.35
N LEU A 82 -3.65 1.90 9.10
CA LEU A 82 -2.63 1.55 10.10
C LEU A 82 -1.54 2.64 10.12
N PRO A 83 -1.18 3.20 11.29
CA PRO A 83 -0.08 4.16 11.39
C PRO A 83 1.26 3.49 11.10
N ASN A 84 2.19 4.23 10.50
CA ASN A 84 3.57 3.77 10.38
C ASN A 84 4.21 3.79 11.80
N PRO A 85 4.65 2.63 12.34
CA PRO A 85 5.28 2.58 13.65
C PRO A 85 6.67 3.24 13.70
N GLN A 86 7.30 3.49 12.54
CA GLN A 86 8.64 4.07 12.43
C GLN A 86 8.74 5.16 11.35
N PRO A 87 8.08 6.33 11.53
CA PRO A 87 8.10 7.41 10.54
C PRO A 87 9.52 7.90 10.25
N GLY A 88 9.93 7.88 8.98
CA GLY A 88 11.24 8.37 8.52
C GLY A 88 12.44 7.50 8.88
N SER A 89 12.23 6.32 9.49
CA SER A 89 13.32 5.39 9.80
C SER A 89 13.88 4.74 8.53
N ALA A 90 15.21 4.64 8.44
CA ALA A 90 15.86 3.84 7.40
C ALA A 90 15.60 2.32 7.56
N GLU A 91 15.21 1.90 8.76
CA GLU A 91 14.86 0.51 9.10
C GLU A 91 13.38 0.19 8.87
N ALA A 92 12.56 1.18 8.49
CA ALA A 92 11.15 0.97 8.21
C ALA A 92 10.97 -0.11 7.12
N PRO A 93 9.91 -0.94 7.19
CA PRO A 93 9.58 -1.89 6.13
C PRO A 93 9.50 -1.18 4.77
N GLY A 94 10.41 -1.54 3.85
CA GLY A 94 10.51 -0.91 2.52
C GLY A 94 11.42 0.33 2.42
N GLY A 95 12.12 0.71 3.50
CA GLY A 95 13.16 1.74 3.52
C GLY A 95 12.68 3.08 2.94
N ALA A 96 13.41 3.62 1.95
CA ALA A 96 13.07 4.90 1.29
C ALA A 96 11.72 4.92 0.55
N SER A 97 11.11 3.75 0.34
CA SER A 97 9.76 3.64 -0.23
C SER A 97 8.66 3.67 0.83
N ALA A 98 8.97 3.57 2.12
CA ALA A 98 7.99 3.64 3.18
C ALA A 98 7.27 5.00 3.20
N LEU A 99 5.96 4.97 3.42
CA LEU A 99 5.18 6.17 3.69
C LEU A 99 5.51 6.72 5.09
N TYR A 100 5.38 8.03 5.28
CA TYR A 100 5.69 8.65 6.56
C TYR A 100 4.58 8.42 7.59
N THR A 101 3.32 8.68 7.21
CA THR A 101 2.17 8.67 8.12
C THR A 101 1.57 7.27 8.32
N TRP A 102 1.25 6.58 7.22
CA TRP A 102 0.57 5.29 7.24
C TRP A 102 1.52 4.15 6.92
N LEU A 103 1.18 2.94 7.35
CA LEU A 103 1.90 1.73 6.98
C LEU A 103 1.63 1.41 5.51
N GLY A 104 2.64 1.59 4.67
CA GLY A 104 2.50 1.45 3.22
C GLY A 104 3.77 1.82 2.47
N LEU A 105 3.71 1.71 1.14
CA LEU A 105 4.82 1.98 0.23
C LEU A 105 4.42 2.92 -0.90
N GLN A 106 5.36 3.73 -1.34
CA GLN A 106 5.26 4.49 -2.59
C GLN A 106 6.51 4.28 -3.43
N THR A 107 6.37 4.43 -4.74
CA THR A 107 7.48 4.19 -5.67
C THR A 107 8.61 5.19 -5.41
N ASP A 108 9.81 4.68 -5.15
CA ASP A 108 11.02 5.50 -5.11
C ASP A 108 11.67 5.59 -6.50
N TYR A 109 11.49 6.74 -7.16
CA TYR A 109 12.08 7.05 -8.47
C TYR A 109 13.53 7.56 -8.37
N SER A 110 14.13 7.58 -7.18
CA SER A 110 15.56 7.87 -7.03
C SER A 110 16.43 6.81 -7.73
N GLY A 111 17.69 7.15 -7.98
CA GLY A 111 18.67 6.19 -8.54
C GLY A 111 18.85 4.93 -7.69
N ALA A 112 18.61 5.02 -6.38
CA ALA A 112 18.67 3.87 -5.46
C ALA A 112 17.42 2.99 -5.55
N GLY A 113 16.22 3.59 -5.60
CA GLY A 113 14.94 2.88 -5.65
C GLY A 113 14.55 2.31 -7.01
N ARG A 114 15.13 2.84 -8.11
CA ARG A 114 14.92 2.38 -9.51
C ARG A 114 13.45 2.36 -9.96
N GLY A 115 12.56 3.00 -9.21
CA GLY A 115 11.13 3.01 -9.45
C GLY A 115 10.46 1.64 -9.34
N VAL A 116 10.88 0.79 -8.39
CA VAL A 116 10.33 -0.58 -8.25
C VAL A 116 10.03 -0.91 -6.78
N ILE A 117 8.76 -1.23 -6.50
CA ILE A 117 8.33 -1.81 -5.21
C ILE A 117 8.42 -3.35 -5.30
N THR A 118 9.40 -3.96 -4.64
CA THR A 118 9.69 -5.40 -4.76
C THR A 118 8.78 -6.28 -3.89
N PRO A 119 8.59 -7.59 -4.21
CA PRO A 119 7.79 -8.50 -3.39
C PRO A 119 8.23 -8.55 -1.92
N ARG A 120 9.54 -8.62 -1.66
CA ARG A 120 10.11 -8.59 -0.30
C ARG A 120 9.68 -7.34 0.50
N MET A 121 9.56 -6.19 -0.15
CA MET A 121 9.10 -4.97 0.52
C MET A 121 7.62 -5.06 0.86
N ILE A 122 6.81 -5.58 -0.06
CA ILE A 122 5.37 -5.80 0.15
C ILE A 122 5.18 -6.74 1.34
N GLU A 123 5.81 -7.91 1.33
CA GLU A 123 5.76 -8.89 2.41
C GLU A 123 6.17 -8.29 3.77
N ALA A 124 7.24 -7.50 3.81
CA ALA A 124 7.69 -6.86 5.05
C ALA A 124 6.59 -5.95 5.64
N VAL A 125 5.88 -5.21 4.80
CA VAL A 125 4.78 -4.34 5.20
C VAL A 125 3.54 -5.16 5.62
N LEU A 126 3.20 -6.24 4.91
CA LEU A 126 2.10 -7.13 5.30
C LEU A 126 2.37 -7.83 6.64
N ARG A 127 3.61 -8.26 6.89
CA ARG A 127 4.04 -8.82 8.19
C ARG A 127 3.93 -7.78 9.29
N GLN A 128 4.35 -6.55 9.03
CA GLN A 128 4.21 -5.44 9.99
C GLN A 128 2.73 -5.17 10.30
N ALA A 129 1.85 -5.21 9.31
CA ALA A 129 0.41 -5.00 9.51
C ALA A 129 -0.23 -6.09 10.38
N LYS A 130 0.22 -7.34 10.26
CA LYS A 130 -0.22 -8.44 11.13
C LYS A 130 0.30 -8.34 12.57
N ALA A 131 1.40 -7.61 12.78
CA ALA A 131 1.98 -7.40 14.11
C ALA A 131 1.36 -6.22 14.87
N LEU A 132 0.52 -5.41 14.21
CA LEU A 132 -0.29 -4.32 14.75
C LEU A 132 -1.75 -4.76 14.89
#